data_AF-A0A5N4CJD7-F1
#
_entry.id   AF-A0A5N4CJD7-F1
#
_cell.length_a   1.000
_cell.length_b   1.000
_cell.length_c   1.000
_cell.angle_alpha   90.00
_cell.angle_beta   90.00
_cell.angle_gamma   90.00
#
_symmetry.space_group_name_H-M   'P 1'
#
loop_
_entity.id
_entity.type
_entity.pdbx_description
1 polymer ?
#
loop_
_entity_poly.entity_id
_entity_poly.type
_entity_poly.pdbx_seq_one_letter_code
_entity_poly.pdbx_strand_id
1 'polypeptide(L)'
;MTSPLCWAASANAMPSQDQVSTHSKVRGSQAQAKPHHPGGKGSAQAWHPLYSKAGPLHATEGKSTVRMQVAELQRKIQLLEGDRKAFYESTQWNIKKNQETIRHLHEEIRVLQLQLTDLLKGDEKVVQAVIREWKSEKPYLKNRTSQQALEHLDHQLSEKVKQLNALRHQLGLRQKWLEELQLQHSLRELEMVEMQDSNTEVAKTMRNLENRLEKAQMKAEEAEHITNVYLQLKAYLREESLHLENRLDFMEAEVVKTKHELEELNVVNQEALNARDIAKNQLQYLEETVFRERKERERYLTECKKRAEERKLQNERMERKTQREHVLLQSDETIQDSLHSKEEELRKCWNLYQMEVLFGKVKDVTGVAETHAIVRRFLAQGDTFTQLETLKSENEQTLLRLKEEKQGLQRELEDLKYSGEAKLVSEQKLQAELRGRLKAEEERRADAQDRLERTLRAIQMTKEGFEHLASKLSHVTLAGPAPKEAPPRAPQDVKGGVTIQPQEDDRYAEKELDSKAGDYLPNLMSLVEEKLLKLQGQLQDHDVPAMLRHLAEREFYSTLEGKLPTYNTRIALPLASPKDKFFDEEESEDEDNDVVTRKALKMRSQKLIESRNKRRVRSQRS
;
A
#
# COMPACT_ATOMS: atom_id res chain seq x y z
N MET A 1 20.72 11.00 11.26
CA MET A 1 22.17 10.75 11.19
C MET A 1 22.47 10.05 9.87
N THR A 2 22.58 10.82 8.80
CA THR A 2 23.08 10.36 7.50
C THR A 2 24.60 10.29 7.53
N SER A 3 25.19 9.29 6.87
CA SER A 3 26.63 9.21 6.61
C SER A 3 26.85 9.17 5.11
N PRO A 4 27.67 10.10 4.60
CA PRO A 4 28.45 9.92 3.37
C PRO A 4 29.93 10.28 3.62
N LEU A 5 30.96 9.83 2.92
CA LEU A 5 31.22 8.80 1.91
C LEU A 5 32.70 9.03 1.46
N CYS A 6 33.21 8.15 0.61
CA CYS A 6 34.38 8.34 -0.27
C CYS A 6 35.81 8.28 0.31
N TRP A 7 36.48 7.18 -0.06
CA TRP A 7 37.92 7.09 -0.23
C TRP A 7 38.34 7.49 -1.66
N ALA A 8 39.53 8.08 -1.76
CA ALA A 8 40.52 8.01 -2.85
C ALA A 8 40.07 7.98 -4.33
N ALA A 9 40.54 8.98 -5.08
CA ALA A 9 40.87 8.84 -6.50
C ALA A 9 42.35 9.23 -6.69
N SER A 10 43.13 8.40 -7.39
CA SER A 10 44.48 8.73 -7.85
C SER A 10 44.78 8.03 -9.17
N ALA A 11 45.49 8.75 -10.03
CA ALA A 11 45.77 8.47 -11.44
C ALA A 11 46.32 7.07 -11.76
N ASN A 12 46.03 6.61 -12.98
CA ASN A 12 47.11 6.49 -13.97
C ASN A 12 46.59 6.51 -15.42
N ALA A 13 47.48 6.94 -16.32
CA ALA A 13 47.19 7.16 -17.74
C ALA A 13 47.32 5.90 -18.60
N MET A 14 46.75 5.94 -19.80
CA MET A 14 47.14 5.12 -20.95
C MET A 14 47.39 6.02 -22.18
N PRO A 15 48.34 5.66 -23.07
CA PRO A 15 48.75 6.51 -24.18
C PRO A 15 47.86 6.30 -25.42
N SER A 16 47.70 7.37 -26.19
CA SER A 16 47.21 7.30 -27.57
C SER A 16 48.33 6.84 -28.52
N GLN A 17 47.99 5.91 -29.42
CA GLN A 17 48.84 5.53 -30.55
C GLN A 17 47.98 5.60 -31.81
N ASP A 18 48.44 6.35 -32.81
CA ASP A 18 47.70 6.55 -34.06
C ASP A 18 48.57 6.27 -35.30
N GLN A 19 47.97 5.49 -36.21
CA GLN A 19 48.17 5.36 -37.66
C GLN A 19 49.54 5.05 -38.33
N VAL A 20 49.61 3.79 -38.81
CA VAL A 20 49.76 3.33 -40.22
C VAL A 20 50.92 3.84 -41.12
N SER A 21 51.88 2.93 -41.31
CA SER A 21 52.50 2.44 -42.56
C SER A 21 52.35 3.17 -43.93
N THR A 22 53.50 3.65 -44.41
CA THR A 22 54.14 3.41 -45.74
C THR A 22 53.32 2.91 -46.96
N HIS A 23 53.59 3.53 -48.13
CA HIS A 23 53.16 3.01 -49.44
C HIS A 23 54.17 3.28 -50.59
N SER A 24 54.23 2.37 -51.58
CA SER A 24 54.90 2.43 -52.91
C SER A 24 56.41 2.80 -52.97
N LYS A 25 57.35 2.03 -53.55
CA LYS A 25 57.47 1.10 -54.70
C LYS A 25 58.21 1.72 -55.92
N VAL A 26 59.35 1.09 -56.20
CA VAL A 26 60.37 1.30 -57.25
C VAL A 26 59.84 1.31 -58.70
N ARG A 27 60.35 2.23 -59.56
CA ARG A 27 61.08 2.00 -60.83
C ARG A 27 61.53 3.33 -61.46
N GLY A 28 62.77 3.49 -61.92
CA GLY A 28 63.19 3.31 -63.34
C GLY A 28 63.11 4.64 -64.12
N SER A 29 63.86 4.96 -65.18
CA SER A 29 64.90 4.28 -65.97
C SER A 29 65.57 5.33 -66.91
N GLN A 30 66.46 4.87 -67.82
CA GLN A 30 67.12 5.62 -68.93
C GLN A 30 68.35 6.46 -68.49
N ALA A 31 69.58 6.27 -69.00
CA ALA A 31 70.15 5.89 -70.30
C ALA A 31 70.19 7.01 -71.34
N GLN A 32 71.40 7.42 -71.76
CA GLN A 32 71.91 7.22 -73.13
C GLN A 32 73.37 7.68 -73.34
N ALA A 33 74.03 7.00 -74.29
CA ALA A 33 75.08 7.49 -75.21
C ALA A 33 76.35 8.22 -74.71
N LYS A 34 77.49 7.53 -74.91
CA LYS A 34 78.72 7.96 -75.66
C LYS A 34 78.59 9.32 -76.41
N PRO A 35 79.68 10.13 -76.59
CA PRO A 35 80.83 9.65 -77.39
C PRO A 35 82.22 10.33 -77.29
N HIS A 36 83.14 9.81 -78.12
CA HIS A 36 84.35 10.42 -78.72
C HIS A 36 85.60 10.78 -77.90
N HIS A 37 86.70 10.08 -78.24
CA HIS A 37 88.00 10.72 -78.43
C HIS A 37 88.03 11.53 -79.73
N PRO A 38 88.72 12.68 -79.72
CA PRO A 38 89.76 13.03 -80.69
C PRO A 38 91.12 13.24 -79.94
N GLY A 39 92.28 13.38 -80.57
CA GLY A 39 92.56 13.44 -82.00
C GLY A 39 93.90 14.11 -82.35
N GLY A 40 95.01 13.76 -81.69
CA GLY A 40 96.38 13.86 -82.20
C GLY A 40 97.04 15.25 -82.41
N LYS A 41 98.29 15.17 -82.94
CA LYS A 41 99.27 16.25 -83.24
C LYS A 41 99.97 16.87 -82.01
N GLY A 42 101.27 17.18 -82.06
CA GLY A 42 102.26 17.00 -83.13
C GLY A 42 103.56 17.81 -82.89
N SER A 43 104.51 17.74 -83.84
CA SER A 43 105.84 18.39 -83.86
C SER A 43 106.83 17.99 -82.74
N ALA A 44 108.05 17.52 -82.99
CA ALA A 44 109.12 17.87 -83.93
C ALA A 44 110.03 19.02 -83.46
N GLN A 45 111.23 18.64 -83.01
CA GLN A 45 112.47 19.37 -83.29
C GLN A 45 113.44 18.33 -83.90
N ALA A 46 113.87 18.46 -85.15
CA ALA A 46 114.67 19.52 -85.77
C ALA A 46 116.17 19.19 -85.68
N TRP A 47 116.72 18.66 -86.77
CA TRP A 47 117.58 19.39 -87.73
C TRP A 47 119.05 19.37 -87.25
N HIS A 48 119.87 18.43 -87.77
CA HIS A 48 120.70 18.60 -88.99
C HIS A 48 122.11 19.17 -88.62
N PRO A 49 123.12 19.29 -89.53
CA PRO A 49 123.55 18.33 -90.57
C PRO A 49 125.08 18.37 -90.89
N LEU A 50 125.48 17.74 -92.01
CA LEU A 50 126.69 18.00 -92.83
C LEU A 50 128.05 17.68 -92.15
N TYR A 51 128.95 16.93 -92.79
CA TYR A 51 129.62 17.36 -94.01
C TYR A 51 129.95 16.21 -94.98
N SER A 52 129.81 16.50 -96.27
CA SER A 52 130.34 15.69 -97.38
C SER A 52 131.52 16.40 -98.04
N LYS A 53 132.18 15.67 -98.96
CA LYS A 53 133.29 16.06 -99.86
C LYS A 53 134.68 16.01 -99.23
N ALA A 54 135.74 15.41 -99.78
CA ALA A 54 136.12 14.89 -101.12
C ALA A 54 137.23 15.71 -101.80
N GLY A 55 138.38 15.05 -102.01
CA GLY A 55 139.46 15.40 -102.94
C GLY A 55 140.36 16.59 -102.54
N PRO A 56 141.28 17.03 -103.44
CA PRO A 56 141.67 16.38 -104.70
C PRO A 56 143.18 16.52 -105.14
N LEU A 57 143.61 15.75 -106.16
CA LEU A 57 144.75 15.97 -107.11
C LEU A 57 146.21 15.90 -106.55
N HIS A 58 147.28 15.53 -107.29
CA HIS A 58 147.64 15.55 -108.73
C HIS A 58 148.14 14.15 -109.22
N ALA A 59 147.93 13.66 -110.46
CA ALA A 59 148.59 13.95 -111.76
C ALA A 59 150.15 13.88 -111.71
N THR A 60 150.90 13.07 -112.48
CA THR A 60 150.76 12.31 -113.77
C THR A 60 151.31 10.87 -113.61
N GLU A 61 150.91 9.77 -114.28
CA GLU A 61 150.82 9.41 -115.73
C GLU A 61 149.79 8.26 -115.93
N GLY A 62 149.24 8.08 -117.14
CA GLY A 62 147.96 7.37 -117.33
C GLY A 62 148.01 5.89 -117.77
N LYS A 63 147.24 5.02 -117.06
CA LYS A 63 146.69 3.71 -117.54
C LYS A 63 145.73 3.01 -116.53
N SER A 64 144.75 3.69 -115.89
CA SER A 64 143.98 3.07 -114.78
C SER A 64 142.51 3.50 -114.50
N THR A 65 141.94 4.52 -115.15
CA THR A 65 140.72 5.19 -114.64
C THR A 65 139.39 4.41 -114.74
N VAL A 66 139.23 3.47 -115.67
CA VAL A 66 137.93 2.79 -115.91
C VAL A 66 137.57 1.78 -114.80
N ARG A 67 138.54 1.14 -114.15
CA ARG A 67 138.28 0.06 -113.17
C ARG A 67 137.70 0.55 -111.83
N MET A 68 137.97 1.81 -111.44
CA MET A 68 137.54 2.34 -110.15
C MET A 68 136.04 2.67 -110.11
N GLN A 69 135.49 3.25 -111.18
CA GLN A 69 134.06 3.60 -111.24
C GLN A 69 133.15 2.36 -111.20
N VAL A 70 133.59 1.24 -111.80
CA VAL A 70 132.89 -0.05 -111.73
C VAL A 70 132.83 -0.59 -110.29
N ALA A 71 133.95 -0.53 -109.55
CA ALA A 71 134.00 -0.99 -108.17
C ALA A 71 133.13 -0.14 -107.21
N GLU A 72 133.00 1.16 -107.47
CA GLU A 72 132.18 2.06 -106.66
C GLU A 72 130.67 1.82 -106.87
N LEU A 73 130.23 1.59 -108.11
CA LEU A 73 128.87 1.16 -108.43
C LEU A 73 128.53 -0.21 -107.82
N GLN A 74 129.47 -1.17 -107.88
CA GLN A 74 129.29 -2.49 -107.28
C GLN A 74 129.07 -2.43 -105.76
N ARG A 75 129.81 -1.59 -105.03
CA ARG A 75 129.55 -1.37 -103.58
C ARG A 75 128.18 -0.75 -103.33
N LYS A 76 127.76 0.22 -104.15
CA LYS A 76 126.45 0.86 -103.98
C LYS A 76 125.28 -0.10 -104.25
N ILE A 77 125.43 -1.02 -105.20
CA ILE A 77 124.47 -2.11 -105.43
C ILE A 77 124.43 -3.04 -104.22
N GLN A 78 125.59 -3.51 -103.73
CA GLN A 78 125.65 -4.39 -102.55
C GLN A 78 125.02 -3.76 -101.30
N LEU A 79 125.17 -2.45 -101.10
CA LEU A 79 124.60 -1.75 -99.96
C LEU A 79 123.07 -1.62 -100.09
N LEU A 80 122.55 -1.29 -101.27
CA LEU A 80 121.10 -1.30 -101.55
C LEU A 80 120.49 -2.71 -101.49
N GLU A 81 121.23 -3.76 -101.87
CA GLU A 81 120.83 -5.15 -101.68
C GLU A 81 120.84 -5.55 -100.20
N GLY A 82 121.79 -5.03 -99.42
CA GLY A 82 121.83 -5.17 -97.97
C GLY A 82 120.62 -4.52 -97.29
N ASP A 83 120.34 -3.25 -97.60
CA ASP A 83 119.17 -2.52 -97.09
C ASP A 83 117.86 -3.21 -97.49
N ARG A 84 117.76 -3.68 -98.73
CA ARG A 84 116.58 -4.41 -99.23
C ARG A 84 116.40 -5.77 -98.53
N LYS A 85 117.48 -6.48 -98.19
CA LYS A 85 117.44 -7.70 -97.36
C LYS A 85 117.03 -7.38 -95.92
N ALA A 86 117.68 -6.41 -95.27
CA ALA A 86 117.35 -5.99 -93.91
C ALA A 86 115.89 -5.52 -93.79
N PHE A 87 115.36 -4.80 -94.78
CA PHE A 87 113.96 -4.39 -94.82
C PHE A 87 113.00 -5.59 -95.01
N TYR A 88 113.36 -6.55 -95.87
CA TYR A 88 112.57 -7.78 -96.04
C TYR A 88 112.58 -8.66 -94.78
N GLU A 89 113.74 -8.81 -94.13
CA GLU A 89 113.88 -9.55 -92.86
C GLU A 89 113.14 -8.86 -91.71
N SER A 90 113.24 -7.53 -91.60
CA SER A 90 112.49 -6.73 -90.63
C SER A 90 110.97 -6.80 -90.86
N THR A 91 110.50 -6.73 -92.11
CA THR A 91 109.06 -6.87 -92.41
C THR A 91 108.57 -8.30 -92.16
N GLN A 92 109.33 -9.34 -92.53
CA GLN A 92 108.99 -10.73 -92.20
C GLN A 92 108.97 -10.99 -90.68
N TRP A 93 109.91 -10.42 -89.93
CA TRP A 93 109.93 -10.51 -88.47
C TRP A 93 108.74 -9.78 -87.84
N ASN A 94 108.42 -8.57 -88.31
CA ASN A 94 107.23 -7.84 -87.87
C ASN A 94 105.92 -8.58 -88.22
N ILE A 95 105.84 -9.23 -89.39
CA ILE A 95 104.70 -10.07 -89.77
C ILE A 95 104.57 -11.26 -88.81
N LYS A 96 105.66 -11.97 -88.49
CA LYS A 96 105.64 -13.08 -87.52
C LYS A 96 105.22 -12.61 -86.12
N LYS A 97 105.78 -11.50 -85.65
CA LYS A 97 105.41 -10.87 -84.37
C LYS A 97 103.93 -10.45 -84.33
N ASN A 98 103.41 -9.91 -85.44
CA ASN A 98 101.99 -9.58 -85.57
C ASN A 98 101.10 -10.84 -85.62
N GLN A 99 101.55 -11.93 -86.25
CA GLN A 99 100.85 -13.23 -86.20
C GLN A 99 100.87 -13.87 -84.81
N GLU A 100 101.91 -13.63 -84.02
CA GLU A 100 102.00 -14.05 -82.61
C GLU A 100 101.07 -13.24 -81.71
N THR A 101 101.04 -11.91 -81.84
CA THR A 101 100.12 -11.07 -81.07
C THR A 101 98.66 -11.31 -81.44
N ILE A 102 98.33 -11.51 -82.73
CA ILE A 102 96.97 -11.90 -83.14
C ILE A 102 96.57 -13.25 -82.53
N ARG A 103 97.46 -14.25 -82.50
CA ARG A 103 97.19 -15.54 -81.83
C ARG A 103 96.97 -15.38 -80.33
N HIS A 104 97.77 -14.54 -79.67
CA HIS A 104 97.60 -14.26 -78.25
C HIS A 104 96.26 -13.57 -77.94
N LEU A 105 95.90 -12.52 -78.70
CA LEU A 105 94.62 -11.82 -78.56
C LEU A 105 93.41 -12.73 -78.83
N HIS A 106 93.49 -13.66 -79.79
CA HIS A 106 92.42 -14.63 -80.00
C HIS A 106 92.25 -15.60 -78.82
N GLU A 107 93.33 -16.02 -78.17
CA GLU A 107 93.24 -16.87 -76.98
C GLU A 107 92.73 -16.08 -75.76
N GLU A 108 93.12 -14.82 -75.59
CA GLU A 108 92.53 -13.93 -74.57
C GLU A 108 91.03 -13.73 -74.78
N ILE A 109 90.58 -13.47 -76.02
CA ILE A 109 89.16 -13.37 -76.37
C ILE A 109 88.43 -14.68 -76.03
N ARG A 110 89.04 -15.83 -76.29
CA ARG A 110 88.47 -17.15 -75.98
C ARG A 110 88.34 -17.37 -74.46
N VAL A 111 89.36 -17.02 -73.68
CA VAL A 111 89.34 -17.12 -72.22
C VAL A 111 88.29 -16.18 -71.62
N LEU A 112 88.19 -14.94 -72.11
CA LEU A 112 87.17 -13.97 -71.66
C LEU A 112 85.74 -14.44 -72.00
N GLN A 113 85.54 -15.06 -73.17
CA GLN A 113 84.25 -15.67 -73.52
C GLN A 113 83.88 -16.81 -72.57
N LEU A 114 84.83 -17.69 -72.23
CA LEU A 114 84.59 -18.77 -71.26
C LEU A 114 84.23 -18.21 -69.88
N GLN A 115 85.02 -17.26 -69.36
CA GLN A 115 84.75 -16.58 -68.07
C GLN A 115 83.36 -15.93 -68.04
N LEU A 116 82.95 -15.25 -69.11
CA LEU A 116 81.61 -14.67 -69.22
C LEU A 116 80.52 -15.74 -69.16
N THR A 117 80.69 -16.88 -69.85
CA THR A 117 79.71 -17.97 -69.78
C THR A 117 79.63 -18.65 -68.42
N ASP A 118 80.73 -18.71 -67.66
CA ASP A 118 80.74 -19.29 -66.32
C ASP A 118 80.11 -18.37 -65.27
N LEU A 119 80.31 -17.04 -65.39
CA LEU A 119 79.64 -16.04 -64.57
C LEU A 119 78.12 -16.06 -64.78
N LEU A 120 77.66 -16.09 -66.04
CA LEU A 120 76.22 -16.16 -66.36
C LEU A 120 75.55 -17.45 -65.84
N LYS A 121 76.31 -18.56 -65.76
CA LYS A 121 75.85 -19.82 -65.13
C LYS A 121 76.00 -19.82 -63.61
N GLY A 122 76.62 -18.81 -63.01
CA GLY A 122 76.79 -18.68 -61.55
C GLY A 122 75.46 -18.49 -60.84
N ASP A 123 74.66 -17.52 -61.31
CA ASP A 123 73.37 -17.19 -60.70
C ASP A 123 72.38 -18.37 -60.75
N GLU A 124 72.36 -19.12 -61.86
CA GLU A 124 71.54 -20.34 -61.97
C GLU A 124 71.95 -21.41 -60.96
N LYS A 125 73.26 -21.58 -60.70
CA LYS A 125 73.78 -22.53 -59.69
C LYS A 125 73.40 -22.12 -58.27
N VAL A 126 73.44 -20.82 -57.94
CA VAL A 126 73.04 -20.29 -56.63
C VAL A 126 71.55 -20.50 -56.39
N VAL A 127 70.69 -20.15 -57.35
CA VAL A 127 69.24 -20.37 -57.23
C VAL A 127 68.91 -21.87 -57.11
N GLN A 128 69.59 -22.73 -57.88
CA GLN A 128 69.44 -24.18 -57.74
C GLN A 128 69.95 -24.74 -56.40
N ALA A 129 70.93 -24.11 -55.75
CA ALA A 129 71.38 -24.49 -54.41
C ALA A 129 70.30 -24.20 -53.36
N VAL A 130 69.73 -22.98 -53.37
CA VAL A 130 68.63 -22.58 -52.47
C VAL A 130 67.40 -23.48 -52.66
N ILE A 131 66.99 -23.77 -53.90
CA ILE A 131 65.89 -24.70 -54.20
C ILE A 131 66.15 -26.13 -53.67
N ARG A 132 67.42 -26.56 -53.55
CA ARG A 132 67.74 -27.88 -53.00
C ARG A 132 67.58 -27.95 -51.48
N GLU A 133 67.72 -26.83 -50.78
CA GLU A 133 67.56 -26.73 -49.31
C GLU A 133 66.08 -26.73 -48.89
N TRP A 134 65.18 -26.20 -49.73
CA TRP A 134 63.76 -26.03 -49.45
C TRP A 134 62.97 -27.35 -49.55
N LYS A 135 63.03 -28.17 -48.50
CA LYS A 135 62.53 -29.56 -48.48
C LYS A 135 61.06 -29.75 -48.90
N SER A 136 60.17 -28.81 -48.59
CA SER A 136 58.72 -28.88 -48.87
C SER A 136 58.35 -28.53 -50.32
N GLU A 137 59.03 -27.55 -50.91
CA GLU A 137 58.66 -26.96 -52.22
C GLU A 137 59.50 -27.51 -53.38
N LYS A 138 60.62 -28.17 -53.06
CA LYS A 138 61.50 -28.92 -53.97
C LYS A 138 60.78 -29.70 -55.09
N PRO A 139 59.70 -30.50 -54.87
CA PRO A 139 59.07 -31.25 -55.95
C PRO A 139 58.39 -30.36 -57.01
N TYR A 140 57.88 -29.18 -56.64
CA TYR A 140 57.18 -28.25 -57.54
C TYR A 140 58.15 -27.37 -58.35
N LEU A 141 59.40 -27.26 -57.90
CA LEU A 141 60.43 -26.41 -58.50
C LEU A 141 61.49 -27.20 -59.29
N LYS A 142 61.53 -28.54 -59.17
CA LYS A 142 62.60 -29.41 -59.72
C LYS A 142 62.77 -29.35 -61.26
N ASN A 143 61.70 -29.04 -61.99
CA ASN A 143 61.67 -29.06 -63.46
C ASN A 143 61.52 -27.65 -64.08
N ARG A 144 61.69 -26.58 -63.29
CA ARG A 144 61.48 -25.19 -63.72
C ARG A 144 62.79 -24.42 -63.73
N THR A 145 62.93 -23.48 -64.66
CA THR A 145 64.05 -22.53 -64.69
C THR A 145 64.00 -21.63 -63.46
N SER A 146 65.13 -21.09 -63.02
CA SER A 146 65.26 -20.18 -61.86
C SER A 146 64.20 -19.07 -61.82
N GLN A 147 63.89 -18.45 -62.96
CA GLN A 147 62.87 -17.41 -63.10
C GLN A 147 61.44 -17.93 -62.84
N GLN A 148 61.07 -19.06 -63.46
CA GLN A 148 59.77 -19.71 -63.27
C GLN A 148 59.56 -20.24 -61.85
N ALA A 149 60.65 -20.55 -61.14
CA ALA A 149 60.61 -20.90 -59.73
C ALA A 149 60.27 -19.68 -58.86
N LEU A 150 60.95 -18.54 -59.09
CA LEU A 150 60.65 -17.27 -58.40
C LEU A 150 59.22 -16.79 -58.65
N GLU A 151 58.76 -16.80 -59.91
CA GLU A 151 57.38 -16.41 -60.26
C GLU A 151 56.34 -17.24 -59.51
N HIS A 152 56.54 -18.55 -59.39
CA HIS A 152 55.64 -19.43 -58.65
C HIS A 152 55.59 -19.10 -57.14
N LEU A 153 56.74 -18.80 -56.56
CA LEU A 153 56.87 -18.41 -55.15
C LEU A 153 56.24 -17.04 -54.89
N ASP A 154 56.41 -16.08 -55.79
CA ASP A 154 55.73 -14.79 -55.74
C ASP A 154 54.20 -14.94 -55.84
N HIS A 155 53.71 -15.85 -56.69
CA HIS A 155 52.27 -16.16 -56.75
C HIS A 155 51.78 -16.76 -55.43
N GLN A 156 52.46 -17.75 -54.86
CA GLN A 156 52.12 -18.35 -53.57
C GLN A 156 52.19 -17.34 -52.42
N LEU A 157 53.19 -16.46 -52.40
CA LEU A 157 53.29 -15.36 -51.44
C LEU A 157 52.10 -14.41 -51.61
N SER A 158 51.72 -14.07 -52.84
CA SER A 158 50.54 -13.23 -53.11
C SER A 158 49.24 -13.89 -52.62
N GLU A 159 49.10 -15.21 -52.77
CA GLU A 159 47.96 -15.97 -52.26
C GLU A 159 47.93 -15.99 -50.74
N LYS A 160 49.07 -16.18 -50.08
CA LYS A 160 49.19 -16.14 -48.62
C LYS A 160 48.90 -14.74 -48.08
N VAL A 161 49.38 -13.68 -48.74
CA VAL A 161 49.04 -12.29 -48.39
C VAL A 161 47.54 -12.01 -48.59
N LYS A 162 46.91 -12.50 -49.67
CA LYS A 162 45.45 -12.40 -49.86
C LYS A 162 44.68 -13.15 -48.77
N GLN A 163 45.10 -14.37 -48.40
CA GLN A 163 44.52 -15.15 -47.30
C GLN A 163 44.63 -14.40 -45.96
N LEU A 164 45.81 -13.83 -45.66
CA LEU A 164 46.05 -13.07 -44.43
C LEU A 164 45.22 -11.77 -44.39
N ASN A 165 45.11 -11.05 -45.51
CA ASN A 165 44.28 -9.86 -45.62
C ASN A 165 42.78 -10.17 -45.50
N ALA A 166 42.31 -11.29 -46.07
CA ALA A 166 40.93 -11.74 -45.89
C ALA A 166 40.63 -12.09 -44.41
N LEU A 167 41.55 -12.78 -43.72
CA LEU A 167 41.44 -13.07 -42.29
C LEU A 167 41.47 -11.79 -41.43
N ARG A 168 42.34 -10.82 -41.75
CA ARG A 168 42.37 -9.51 -41.10
C ARG A 168 41.06 -8.74 -41.27
N HIS A 169 40.46 -8.78 -42.46
CA HIS A 169 39.15 -8.18 -42.70
C HIS A 169 38.05 -8.87 -41.88
N GLN A 170 38.04 -10.21 -41.82
CA GLN A 170 37.10 -10.96 -40.98
C GLN A 170 37.28 -10.68 -39.47
N LEU A 171 38.52 -10.50 -39.00
CA LEU A 171 38.81 -10.10 -37.62
C LEU A 171 38.31 -8.68 -37.34
N GLY A 172 38.61 -7.71 -38.22
CA GLY A 172 38.15 -6.33 -38.08
C GLY A 172 36.63 -6.20 -38.13
N LEU A 173 35.93 -7.03 -38.91
CA LEU A 173 34.47 -7.13 -38.84
C LEU A 173 34.03 -7.68 -37.47
N ARG A 174 34.58 -8.80 -37.01
CA ARG A 174 34.20 -9.40 -35.71
C ARG A 174 34.50 -8.47 -34.53
N GLN A 175 35.56 -7.66 -34.59
CA GLN A 175 35.87 -6.65 -33.59
C GLN A 175 34.79 -5.57 -33.55
N LYS A 176 34.41 -4.98 -34.69
CA LYS A 176 33.31 -4.00 -34.76
C LYS A 176 31.98 -4.57 -34.27
N TRP A 177 31.65 -5.81 -34.63
CA TRP A 177 30.46 -6.49 -34.13
C TRP A 177 30.48 -6.71 -32.60
N LEU A 178 31.67 -6.93 -32.02
CA LEU A 178 31.83 -7.10 -30.58
C LEU A 178 31.82 -5.76 -29.83
N GLU A 179 32.40 -4.71 -30.41
CA GLU A 179 32.33 -3.32 -29.93
C GLU A 179 30.87 -2.82 -29.90
N GLU A 180 30.12 -3.06 -30.98
CA GLU A 180 28.68 -2.75 -31.07
C GLU A 180 27.87 -3.51 -30.02
N LEU A 181 28.10 -4.82 -29.87
CA LEU A 181 27.40 -5.62 -28.86
C LEU A 181 27.74 -5.19 -27.42
N GLN A 182 28.97 -4.78 -27.17
CA GLN A 182 29.39 -4.21 -25.88
C GLN A 182 28.72 -2.85 -25.60
N LEU A 183 28.58 -2.00 -26.63
CA LEU A 183 27.88 -0.73 -26.52
C LEU A 183 26.38 -0.94 -26.24
N GLN A 184 25.73 -1.87 -26.95
CA GLN A 184 24.33 -2.22 -26.70
C GLN A 184 24.13 -2.78 -25.29
N HIS A 185 25.07 -3.59 -24.78
CA HIS A 185 25.01 -4.09 -23.41
C HIS A 185 25.14 -2.96 -22.38
N SER A 186 26.10 -2.04 -22.54
CA SER A 186 26.30 -0.92 -21.61
C SER A 186 25.17 0.10 -21.63
N LEU A 187 24.55 0.34 -22.78
CA LEU A 187 23.31 1.14 -22.88
C LEU A 187 22.17 0.49 -22.10
N ARG A 188 21.97 -0.82 -22.26
CA ARG A 188 20.91 -1.55 -21.56
C ARG A 188 21.17 -1.65 -20.05
N GLU A 189 22.43 -1.70 -19.61
CA GLU A 189 22.79 -1.56 -18.19
C GLU A 189 22.43 -0.18 -17.63
N LEU A 190 22.68 0.91 -18.38
CA LEU A 190 22.31 2.27 -17.98
C LEU A 190 20.78 2.45 -17.88
N GLU A 191 20.04 2.00 -18.90
CA GLU A 191 18.57 2.01 -18.90
C GLU A 191 18.00 1.26 -17.68
N MET A 192 18.56 0.09 -17.34
CA MET A 192 18.14 -0.68 -16.16
C MET A 192 18.43 0.04 -14.83
N VAL A 193 19.49 0.86 -14.75
CA VAL A 193 19.79 1.68 -13.58
C VAL A 193 18.83 2.87 -13.47
N GLU A 194 18.56 3.59 -14.56
CA GLU A 194 17.58 4.70 -14.57
C GLU A 194 16.16 4.21 -14.24
N MET A 195 15.78 3.03 -14.73
CA MET A 195 14.52 2.37 -14.36
C MET A 195 14.48 1.92 -12.89
N GLN A 196 15.61 1.57 -12.27
CA GLN A 196 15.67 1.27 -10.83
C GLN A 196 15.60 2.52 -9.96
N ASP A 197 16.26 3.60 -10.35
CA ASP A 197 16.22 4.88 -9.63
C ASP A 197 14.83 5.51 -9.69
N SER A 198 14.21 5.58 -10.87
CA SER A 198 12.83 6.06 -11.02
C SER A 198 11.81 5.23 -10.22
N ASN A 199 11.88 3.90 -10.27
CA ASN A 199 11.07 3.02 -9.41
C ASN A 199 11.33 3.28 -7.91
N THR A 200 12.57 3.57 -7.53
CA THR A 200 12.94 3.90 -6.15
C THR A 200 12.38 5.27 -5.73
N GLU A 201 12.30 6.24 -6.63
CA GLU A 201 11.63 7.52 -6.39
C GLU A 201 10.11 7.39 -6.29
N VAL A 202 9.48 6.63 -7.19
CA VAL A 202 8.04 6.29 -7.09
C VAL A 202 7.74 5.57 -5.78
N ALA A 203 8.58 4.62 -5.34
CA ALA A 203 8.42 3.97 -4.04
C ALA A 203 8.61 4.92 -2.84
N LYS A 204 9.44 5.98 -2.96
CA LYS A 204 9.54 7.04 -1.94
C LYS A 204 8.28 7.91 -1.94
N THR A 205 7.75 8.30 -3.10
CA THR A 205 6.52 9.13 -3.17
C THR A 205 5.30 8.35 -2.67
N MET A 206 5.15 7.08 -3.04
CA MET A 206 4.09 6.19 -2.53
C MET A 206 4.10 6.14 -1.00
N ARG A 207 5.25 5.82 -0.38
CA ARG A 207 5.38 5.81 1.10
C ARG A 207 5.09 7.18 1.73
N ASN A 208 5.43 8.27 1.06
CA ASN A 208 5.12 9.61 1.56
C ASN A 208 3.62 9.95 1.47
N LEU A 209 2.91 9.44 0.45
CA LEU A 209 1.47 9.54 0.31
C LEU A 209 0.75 8.64 1.33
N GLU A 210 1.18 7.40 1.51
CA GLU A 210 0.71 6.48 2.56
C GLU A 210 0.83 7.13 3.95
N ASN A 211 2.03 7.61 4.31
CA ASN A 211 2.28 8.31 5.59
C ASN A 211 1.45 9.60 5.75
N ARG A 212 1.05 10.26 4.66
CA ARG A 212 0.16 11.44 4.69
C ARG A 212 -1.30 11.02 4.87
N LEU A 213 -1.72 9.95 4.22
CA LEU A 213 -3.06 9.37 4.33
C LEU A 213 -3.29 8.84 5.76
N GLU A 214 -2.38 8.05 6.30
CA GLU A 214 -2.45 7.53 7.68
C GLU A 214 -2.50 8.68 8.70
N LYS A 215 -1.71 9.75 8.52
CA LYS A 215 -1.80 10.97 9.33
C LYS A 215 -3.11 11.73 9.19
N ALA A 216 -3.78 11.66 8.03
CA ALA A 216 -5.09 12.27 7.83
C ALA A 216 -6.20 11.42 8.47
N GLN A 217 -6.09 10.09 8.38
CA GLN A 217 -6.98 9.13 9.03
C GLN A 217 -6.92 9.25 10.56
N MET A 218 -5.72 9.20 11.15
CA MET A 218 -5.54 9.40 12.60
C MET A 218 -6.16 10.73 13.08
N LYS A 219 -6.00 11.82 12.32
CA LYS A 219 -6.61 13.12 12.63
C LYS A 219 -8.14 13.12 12.50
N ALA A 220 -8.68 12.37 11.54
CA ALA A 220 -10.13 12.21 11.38
C ALA A 220 -10.71 11.40 12.55
N GLU A 221 -10.08 10.29 12.93
CA GLU A 221 -10.44 9.47 14.09
C GLU A 221 -10.34 10.26 15.41
N GLU A 222 -9.28 11.05 15.60
CA GLU A 222 -9.14 11.98 16.73
C GLU A 222 -10.25 13.03 16.74
N ALA A 223 -10.57 13.63 15.59
CA ALA A 223 -11.66 14.60 15.48
C ALA A 223 -13.02 13.96 15.77
N GLU A 224 -13.30 12.77 15.23
CA GLU A 224 -14.50 11.99 15.54
C GLU A 224 -14.59 11.69 17.04
N HIS A 225 -13.50 11.22 17.67
CA HIS A 225 -13.46 10.98 19.11
C HIS A 225 -13.77 12.25 19.92
N ILE A 226 -13.13 13.39 19.58
CA ILE A 226 -13.35 14.68 20.22
C ILE A 226 -14.81 15.15 20.04
N THR A 227 -15.37 15.05 18.83
CA THR A 227 -16.78 15.43 18.59
C THR A 227 -17.76 14.53 19.34
N ASN A 228 -17.49 13.22 19.44
CA ASN A 228 -18.30 12.29 20.23
C ASN A 228 -18.29 12.64 21.72
N VAL A 229 -17.14 13.02 22.28
CA VAL A 229 -17.04 13.51 23.67
C VAL A 229 -17.83 14.81 23.85
N TYR A 230 -17.74 15.76 22.93
CA TYR A 230 -18.55 17.00 22.99
C TYR A 230 -20.05 16.74 22.83
N LEU A 231 -20.46 15.76 22.04
CA LEU A 231 -21.86 15.36 21.89
C LEU A 231 -22.40 14.69 23.17
N GLN A 232 -21.59 13.84 23.82
CA GLN A 232 -21.91 13.24 25.12
C GLN A 232 -22.01 14.31 26.22
N LEU A 233 -21.05 15.24 26.31
CA LEU A 233 -21.11 16.37 27.24
C LEU A 233 -22.33 17.25 27.00
N LYS A 234 -22.69 17.50 25.73
CA LYS A 234 -23.88 18.26 25.36
C LYS A 234 -25.18 17.53 25.73
N ALA A 235 -25.22 16.19 25.64
CA ALA A 235 -26.35 15.40 26.10
C ALA A 235 -26.48 15.48 27.62
N TYR A 236 -25.39 15.26 28.36
CA TYR A 236 -25.34 15.38 29.82
C TYR A 236 -25.79 16.77 30.31
N LEU A 237 -25.29 17.86 29.72
CA LEU A 237 -25.68 19.22 30.11
C LEU A 237 -27.16 19.54 29.81
N ARG A 238 -27.75 18.90 28.79
CA ARG A 238 -29.20 19.02 28.49
C ARG A 238 -30.05 18.20 29.45
N GLU A 239 -29.58 17.03 29.85
CA GLU A 239 -30.22 16.25 30.90
C GLU A 239 -30.14 17.04 32.21
N GLU A 240 -28.97 17.54 32.60
CA GLU A 240 -28.76 18.34 33.82
C GLU A 240 -29.64 19.61 33.82
N SER A 241 -29.77 20.35 32.71
CA SER A 241 -30.66 21.52 32.65
C SER A 241 -32.12 21.15 32.92
N LEU A 242 -32.62 20.06 32.34
CA LEU A 242 -33.98 19.56 32.60
C LEU A 242 -34.16 19.12 34.06
N HIS A 243 -33.16 18.47 34.67
CA HIS A 243 -33.22 18.10 36.09
C HIS A 243 -33.23 19.33 37.02
N LEU A 244 -32.50 20.40 36.65
CA LEU A 244 -32.48 21.65 37.39
C LEU A 244 -33.81 22.41 37.28
N GLU A 245 -34.41 22.45 36.09
CA GLU A 245 -35.76 23.03 35.88
C GLU A 245 -36.81 22.32 36.75
N ASN A 246 -36.91 20.98 36.66
CA ASN A 246 -37.82 20.19 37.51
C ASN A 246 -37.59 20.41 39.03
N ARG A 247 -36.33 20.63 39.44
CA ARG A 247 -36.00 20.93 40.85
C ARG A 247 -36.42 22.33 41.26
N LEU A 248 -36.32 23.31 40.37
CA LEU A 248 -36.82 24.67 40.60
C LEU A 248 -38.35 24.64 40.74
N ASP A 249 -39.07 23.99 39.82
CA ASP A 249 -40.53 23.83 39.88
C ASP A 249 -41.00 23.20 41.21
N PHE A 250 -40.29 22.17 41.69
CA PHE A 250 -40.57 21.56 42.99
C PHE A 250 -40.36 22.54 44.16
N MET A 251 -39.24 23.27 44.16
CA MET A 251 -38.94 24.26 45.20
C MET A 251 -39.91 25.45 45.17
N GLU A 252 -40.33 25.89 43.99
CA GLU A 252 -41.35 26.93 43.83
C GLU A 252 -42.72 26.45 44.35
N ALA A 253 -43.11 25.21 44.05
CA ALA A 253 -44.33 24.62 44.58
C ALA A 253 -44.32 24.48 46.12
N GLU A 254 -43.17 24.16 46.72
CA GLU A 254 -42.98 24.14 48.18
C GLU A 254 -43.05 25.55 48.80
N VAL A 255 -42.46 26.55 48.14
CA VAL A 255 -42.58 27.96 48.53
C VAL A 255 -44.03 28.48 48.42
N VAL A 256 -44.80 28.03 47.42
CA VAL A 256 -46.22 28.40 47.29
C VAL A 256 -47.06 27.73 48.39
N LYS A 257 -46.84 26.45 48.69
CA LYS A 257 -47.53 25.75 49.80
C LYS A 257 -47.28 26.42 51.14
N THR A 258 -46.02 26.65 51.49
CA THR A 258 -45.64 27.29 52.76
C THR A 258 -46.13 28.73 52.88
N LYS A 259 -46.26 29.48 51.77
CA LYS A 259 -46.95 30.78 51.77
C LYS A 259 -48.44 30.64 52.07
N HIS A 260 -49.11 29.65 51.47
CA HIS A 260 -50.53 29.41 51.72
C HIS A 260 -50.80 28.98 53.18
N GLU A 261 -49.99 28.05 53.71
CA GLU A 261 -50.01 27.67 55.13
C GLU A 261 -49.79 28.87 56.07
N LEU A 262 -48.90 29.81 55.70
CA LEU A 262 -48.69 31.05 56.43
C LEU A 262 -49.92 31.98 56.36
N GLU A 263 -50.59 32.07 55.21
CA GLU A 263 -51.82 32.84 55.04
C GLU A 263 -52.97 32.26 55.89
N GLU A 264 -53.16 30.94 55.88
CA GLU A 264 -54.12 30.23 56.74
C GLU A 264 -53.83 30.49 58.23
N LEU A 265 -52.57 30.33 58.68
CA LEU A 265 -52.16 30.62 60.05
C LEU A 265 -52.38 32.09 60.44
N ASN A 266 -52.20 33.02 59.51
CA ASN A 266 -52.49 34.44 59.75
C ASN A 266 -54.00 34.70 59.94
N VAL A 267 -54.88 34.01 59.19
CA VAL A 267 -56.34 34.09 59.40
C VAL A 267 -56.70 33.55 60.79
N VAL A 268 -56.22 32.37 61.17
CA VAL A 268 -56.46 31.78 62.51
C VAL A 268 -55.93 32.68 63.63
N ASN A 269 -54.78 33.34 63.44
CA ASN A 269 -54.24 34.30 64.39
C ASN A 269 -55.13 35.56 64.50
N GLN A 270 -55.63 36.09 63.37
CA GLN A 270 -56.60 37.21 63.38
C GLN A 270 -57.90 36.82 64.11
N GLU A 271 -58.43 35.62 63.88
CA GLU A 271 -59.59 35.10 64.59
C GLU A 271 -59.32 34.97 66.10
N ALA A 272 -58.16 34.47 66.50
CA ALA A 272 -57.76 34.36 67.91
C ALA A 272 -57.60 35.74 68.58
N LEU A 273 -57.04 36.74 67.88
CA LEU A 273 -56.94 38.12 68.35
C LEU A 273 -58.34 38.75 68.50
N ASN A 274 -59.22 38.58 67.51
CA ASN A 274 -60.59 39.05 67.56
C ASN A 274 -61.37 38.41 68.72
N ALA A 275 -61.24 37.09 68.92
CA ALA A 275 -61.86 36.37 70.03
C ALA A 275 -61.36 36.86 71.40
N ARG A 276 -60.04 37.08 71.54
CA ARG A 276 -59.43 37.68 72.75
C ARG A 276 -60.00 39.07 73.03
N ASP A 277 -60.11 39.92 72.01
CA ASP A 277 -60.56 41.30 72.19
C ASP A 277 -62.07 41.37 72.46
N ILE A 278 -62.88 40.49 71.87
CA ILE A 278 -64.28 40.28 72.24
C ILE A 278 -64.40 39.86 73.72
N ALA A 279 -63.64 38.85 74.16
CA ALA A 279 -63.66 38.38 75.54
C ALA A 279 -63.21 39.47 76.53
N LYS A 280 -62.20 40.28 76.17
CA LYS A 280 -61.75 41.43 76.95
C LYS A 280 -62.82 42.51 77.07
N ASN A 281 -63.50 42.84 75.98
CA ASN A 281 -64.59 43.82 75.98
C ASN A 281 -65.79 43.33 76.81
N GLN A 282 -66.12 42.03 76.73
CA GLN A 282 -67.15 41.41 77.58
C GLN A 282 -66.77 41.46 79.06
N LEU A 283 -65.51 41.15 79.39
CA LEU A 283 -65.00 41.25 80.76
C LEU A 283 -65.10 42.69 81.30
N GLN A 284 -64.65 43.68 80.52
CA GLN A 284 -64.75 45.10 80.90
C GLN A 284 -66.20 45.53 81.14
N TYR A 285 -67.14 45.13 80.27
CA TYR A 285 -68.56 45.41 80.46
C TYR A 285 -69.10 44.79 81.76
N LEU A 286 -68.72 43.54 82.07
CA LEU A 286 -69.10 42.87 83.32
C LEU A 286 -68.47 43.52 84.57
N GLU A 287 -67.20 43.93 84.49
CA GLU A 287 -66.54 44.69 85.56
C GLU A 287 -67.24 46.02 85.82
N GLU A 288 -67.64 46.74 84.77
CA GLU A 288 -68.40 47.99 84.87
C GLU A 288 -69.82 47.79 85.41
N THR A 289 -70.53 46.72 85.06
CA THR A 289 -71.85 46.42 85.65
C THR A 289 -71.71 46.07 87.14
N VAL A 290 -70.78 45.18 87.50
CA VAL A 290 -70.52 44.81 88.91
C VAL A 290 -70.08 46.03 89.73
N PHE A 291 -69.27 46.93 89.17
CA PHE A 291 -68.88 48.17 89.84
C PHE A 291 -70.07 49.13 90.03
N ARG A 292 -70.93 49.28 89.01
CA ARG A 292 -72.17 50.08 89.12
C ARG A 292 -73.11 49.53 90.18
N GLU A 293 -73.42 48.24 90.12
CA GLU A 293 -74.27 47.58 91.12
C GLU A 293 -73.68 47.67 92.53
N ARG A 294 -72.37 47.50 92.68
CA ARG A 294 -71.68 47.67 93.97
C ARG A 294 -71.85 49.08 94.49
N LYS A 295 -71.69 50.10 93.65
CA LYS A 295 -71.88 51.52 94.02
C LYS A 295 -73.33 51.83 94.39
N GLU A 296 -74.29 51.19 93.74
CA GLU A 296 -75.73 51.27 94.10
C GLU A 296 -76.04 50.57 95.42
N ARG A 297 -75.50 49.38 95.65
CA ARG A 297 -75.58 48.66 96.94
C ARG A 297 -74.93 49.46 98.07
N GLU A 298 -73.77 50.07 97.83
CA GLU A 298 -73.09 50.95 98.81
C GLU A 298 -73.92 52.21 99.11
N ARG A 299 -74.52 52.86 98.09
CA ARG A 299 -75.49 53.95 98.30
C ARG A 299 -76.66 53.49 99.17
N TYR A 300 -77.33 52.40 98.80
CA TYR A 300 -78.46 51.86 99.56
C TYR A 300 -78.08 51.50 101.01
N LEU A 301 -76.92 50.89 101.22
CA LEU A 301 -76.39 50.61 102.56
C LEU A 301 -76.11 51.90 103.35
N THR A 302 -75.57 52.96 102.74
CA THR A 302 -75.38 54.25 103.43
C THR A 302 -76.70 54.95 103.75
N GLU A 303 -77.72 54.87 102.89
CA GLU A 303 -79.05 55.38 103.22
C GLU A 303 -79.71 54.57 104.35
N CYS A 304 -79.60 53.24 104.33
CA CYS A 304 -80.10 52.38 105.40
C CYS A 304 -79.39 52.64 106.73
N LYS A 305 -78.06 52.89 106.71
CA LYS A 305 -77.31 53.35 107.88
C LYS A 305 -77.81 54.70 108.38
N LYS A 306 -77.98 55.71 107.51
CA LYS A 306 -78.56 57.01 107.90
C LYS A 306 -79.95 56.88 108.50
N ARG A 307 -80.86 56.12 107.88
CA ARG A 307 -82.20 55.85 108.43
C ARG A 307 -82.14 55.11 109.77
N ALA A 308 -81.17 54.21 109.96
CA ALA A 308 -80.95 53.53 111.24
C ALA A 308 -80.35 54.46 112.29
N GLU A 309 -79.45 55.38 111.93
CA GLU A 309 -78.89 56.42 112.80
C GLU A 309 -79.94 57.47 113.17
N GLU A 310 -80.80 57.88 112.24
CA GLU A 310 -81.96 58.76 112.48
C GLU A 310 -82.97 58.10 113.42
N ARG A 311 -83.32 56.83 113.19
CA ARG A 311 -84.14 56.03 114.11
C ARG A 311 -83.44 55.84 115.45
N LYS A 312 -82.12 55.64 115.50
CA LYS A 312 -81.36 55.57 116.74
C LYS A 312 -81.40 56.91 117.47
N LEU A 313 -81.25 58.04 116.78
CA LEU A 313 -81.34 59.37 117.38
C LEU A 313 -82.77 59.68 117.87
N GLN A 314 -83.80 59.23 117.14
CA GLN A 314 -85.19 59.25 117.59
C GLN A 314 -85.40 58.36 118.82
N ASN A 315 -84.91 57.12 118.79
CA ASN A 315 -84.97 56.21 119.93
C ASN A 315 -84.16 56.73 121.11
N GLU A 316 -82.99 57.36 120.94
CA GLU A 316 -82.27 58.03 122.03
C GLU A 316 -83.00 59.29 122.51
N ARG A 317 -83.78 59.99 121.67
CA ARG A 317 -84.67 61.09 122.09
C ARG A 317 -85.91 60.57 122.80
N MET A 318 -86.37 59.37 122.47
CA MET A 318 -87.48 58.68 123.15
C MET A 318 -86.98 58.05 124.45
N GLU A 319 -85.85 57.36 124.48
CA GLU A 319 -85.15 56.85 125.67
C GLU A 319 -84.74 57.99 126.61
N ARG A 320 -84.26 59.14 126.14
CA ARG A 320 -84.09 60.32 127.02
C ARG A 320 -85.43 60.83 127.63
N LYS A 321 -86.58 60.26 127.23
CA LYS A 321 -87.90 60.39 127.87
C LYS A 321 -88.36 59.10 128.60
N THR A 322 -88.07 57.90 128.08
CA THR A 322 -88.51 56.58 128.58
C THR A 322 -87.45 55.80 129.38
N GLN A 323 -86.26 56.36 129.62
CA GLN A 323 -85.32 55.93 130.68
C GLN A 323 -85.85 56.27 132.09
N ARG A 324 -87.11 56.72 132.19
CA ARG A 324 -87.94 56.75 133.40
C ARG A 324 -88.99 55.63 133.45
N GLU A 325 -89.07 54.79 132.42
CA GLU A 325 -90.12 53.76 132.21
C GLU A 325 -89.51 52.45 131.69
N HIS A 326 -88.57 51.86 132.45
CA HIS A 326 -88.03 50.52 132.18
C HIS A 326 -88.25 49.58 133.38
N VAL A 327 -89.48 49.10 133.55
CA VAL A 327 -89.82 48.01 134.48
C VAL A 327 -90.95 47.15 133.89
N LEU A 328 -90.86 45.83 134.10
CA LEU A 328 -91.89 44.78 133.91
C LEU A 328 -92.23 44.32 132.46
N LEU A 329 -91.68 43.17 132.07
CA LEU A 329 -92.38 41.86 131.96
C LEU A 329 -91.76 40.94 130.90
N GLN A 330 -91.01 39.96 131.40
CA GLN A 330 -90.89 38.64 130.76
C GLN A 330 -92.15 37.82 131.06
N SER A 331 -92.47 36.85 130.20
CA SER A 331 -93.18 35.63 130.61
C SER A 331 -92.91 34.50 129.62
N ASP A 332 -92.42 33.37 130.15
CA ASP A 332 -92.05 32.17 129.40
C ASP A 332 -93.21 31.17 129.20
N GLU A 333 -92.98 30.24 128.27
CA GLU A 333 -93.43 28.83 128.22
C GLU A 333 -94.87 28.43 128.59
N THR A 334 -95.48 27.63 127.71
CA THR A 334 -95.97 26.29 128.14
C THR A 334 -96.03 25.29 126.98
N ILE A 335 -95.81 24.01 127.30
CA ILE A 335 -95.73 22.86 126.38
C ILE A 335 -96.76 21.81 126.81
N GLN A 336 -97.48 21.19 125.86
CA GLN A 336 -97.81 19.75 125.83
C GLN A 336 -98.72 19.43 124.62
N ASP A 337 -98.41 18.38 123.84
CA ASP A 337 -99.15 17.11 123.95
C ASP A 337 -98.64 15.94 123.05
N SER A 338 -99.19 14.75 123.33
CA SER A 338 -99.14 13.48 122.56
C SER A 338 -97.93 12.54 122.75
N LEU A 339 -98.18 11.40 123.40
CA LEU A 339 -97.19 10.36 123.72
C LEU A 339 -97.06 9.23 122.68
N HIS A 340 -97.76 9.31 121.55
CA HIS A 340 -97.64 8.29 120.48
C HIS A 340 -96.49 8.56 119.49
N SER A 341 -95.92 9.77 119.45
CA SER A 341 -94.76 10.06 118.58
C SER A 341 -93.50 9.31 119.04
N LYS A 342 -93.35 9.10 120.36
CA LYS A 342 -92.10 8.60 120.99
C LYS A 342 -91.66 7.21 120.55
N GLU A 343 -92.57 6.28 120.25
CA GLU A 343 -92.15 4.93 119.85
C GLU A 343 -91.71 4.88 118.38
N GLU A 344 -92.38 5.62 117.50
CA GLU A 344 -91.89 5.81 116.12
C GLU A 344 -90.60 6.61 116.11
N GLU A 345 -90.47 7.65 116.94
CA GLU A 345 -89.23 8.42 117.12
C GLU A 345 -88.10 7.53 117.60
N LEU A 346 -88.30 6.64 118.57
CA LEU A 346 -87.26 5.69 119.01
C LEU A 346 -86.84 4.73 117.89
N ARG A 347 -87.77 4.24 117.07
CA ARG A 347 -87.43 3.41 115.88
C ARG A 347 -86.71 4.22 114.80
N LYS A 348 -87.13 5.47 114.56
CA LYS A 348 -86.48 6.41 113.64
C LYS A 348 -85.07 6.75 114.12
N CYS A 349 -84.88 7.05 115.40
CA CYS A 349 -83.58 7.31 116.03
C CYS A 349 -82.66 6.08 116.04
N TRP A 350 -83.18 4.87 116.29
CA TRP A 350 -82.39 3.63 116.19
C TRP A 350 -81.93 3.36 114.76
N ASN A 351 -82.82 3.54 113.77
CA ASN A 351 -82.44 3.47 112.35
C ASN A 351 -81.43 4.59 111.99
N LEU A 352 -81.61 5.82 112.49
CA LEU A 352 -80.67 6.92 112.30
C LEU A 352 -79.27 6.56 112.82
N TYR A 353 -79.21 6.04 114.05
CA TYR A 353 -77.97 5.58 114.69
C TYR A 353 -77.31 4.42 113.93
N GLN A 354 -78.09 3.42 113.48
CA GLN A 354 -77.54 2.33 112.65
C GLN A 354 -77.00 2.85 111.32
N MET A 355 -77.70 3.77 110.66
CA MET A 355 -77.21 4.41 109.43
C MET A 355 -75.97 5.27 109.70
N GLU A 356 -75.93 6.02 110.79
CA GLU A 356 -74.79 6.86 111.18
C GLU A 356 -73.54 6.03 111.51
N VAL A 357 -73.69 4.88 112.19
CA VAL A 357 -72.60 3.92 112.42
C VAL A 357 -72.08 3.29 111.11
N LEU A 358 -72.98 2.98 110.17
CA LEU A 358 -72.58 2.46 108.85
C LEU A 358 -71.89 3.54 108.00
N PHE A 359 -72.46 4.74 107.94
CA PHE A 359 -71.85 5.87 107.24
C PHE A 359 -70.55 6.32 107.88
N GLY A 360 -70.40 6.26 109.21
CA GLY A 360 -69.15 6.51 109.93
C GLY A 360 -68.03 5.58 109.46
N LYS A 361 -68.29 4.27 109.35
CA LYS A 361 -67.30 3.33 108.80
C LYS A 361 -66.91 3.65 107.35
N VAL A 362 -67.88 4.05 106.51
CA VAL A 362 -67.59 4.47 105.13
C VAL A 362 -66.80 5.79 105.11
N LYS A 363 -67.12 6.71 106.02
CA LYS A 363 -66.45 8.01 106.23
C LYS A 363 -64.98 7.82 106.59
N ASP A 364 -64.68 6.91 107.51
CA ASP A 364 -63.33 6.60 107.96
C ASP A 364 -62.50 5.94 106.84
N VAL A 365 -63.10 5.02 106.07
CA VAL A 365 -62.43 4.35 104.93
C VAL A 365 -62.21 5.29 103.74
N THR A 366 -63.10 6.26 103.51
CA THR A 366 -63.00 7.20 102.38
C THR A 366 -62.26 8.50 102.73
N GLY A 367 -62.10 8.82 104.02
CA GLY A 367 -61.42 10.02 104.52
C GLY A 367 -62.16 11.34 104.27
N VAL A 368 -63.48 11.30 104.01
CA VAL A 368 -64.27 12.46 103.58
C VAL A 368 -65.21 12.92 104.70
N ALA A 369 -65.20 14.20 105.06
CA ALA A 369 -65.95 14.71 106.23
C ALA A 369 -67.49 14.65 106.11
N GLU A 370 -68.03 14.70 104.88
CA GLU A 370 -69.48 14.84 104.61
C GLU A 370 -70.03 13.68 103.76
N THR A 371 -71.20 13.16 104.14
CA THR A 371 -71.88 12.04 103.47
C THR A 371 -72.18 12.33 101.99
N HIS A 372 -72.53 13.56 101.64
CA HIS A 372 -72.82 13.93 100.26
C HIS A 372 -71.55 14.07 99.38
N ALA A 373 -70.39 14.38 99.99
CA ALA A 373 -69.11 14.41 99.28
C ALA A 373 -68.60 12.98 98.98
N ILE A 374 -68.91 12.00 99.83
CA ILE A 374 -68.68 10.56 99.55
C ILE A 374 -69.42 10.13 98.28
N VAL A 375 -70.72 10.44 98.19
CA VAL A 375 -71.56 10.11 97.00
C VAL A 375 -71.00 10.76 95.73
N ARG A 376 -70.66 12.06 95.77
CA ARG A 376 -70.07 12.75 94.60
C ARG A 376 -68.73 12.15 94.17
N ARG A 377 -67.89 11.70 95.11
CA ARG A 377 -66.63 11.02 94.79
C ARG A 377 -66.84 9.65 94.15
N PHE A 378 -67.80 8.86 94.63
CA PHE A 378 -68.14 7.57 94.00
C PHE A 378 -68.73 7.72 92.61
N LEU A 379 -69.60 8.73 92.38
CA LEU A 379 -70.12 9.02 91.04
C LEU A 379 -68.99 9.43 90.08
N ALA A 380 -68.17 10.41 90.45
CA ALA A 380 -67.04 10.83 89.63
C ALA A 380 -66.02 9.69 89.40
N GLN A 381 -65.79 8.83 90.39
CA GLN A 381 -64.94 7.65 90.23
C GLN A 381 -65.56 6.64 89.24
N GLY A 382 -66.88 6.42 89.29
CA GLY A 382 -67.61 5.62 88.30
C GLY A 382 -67.51 6.20 86.89
N ASP A 383 -67.66 7.51 86.73
CA ASP A 383 -67.53 8.21 85.45
C ASP A 383 -66.09 8.05 84.90
N THR A 384 -65.06 8.27 85.74
CA THR A 384 -63.66 8.05 85.30
C THR A 384 -63.34 6.58 85.01
N PHE A 385 -63.95 5.64 85.73
CA PHE A 385 -63.78 4.21 85.48
C PHE A 385 -64.39 3.80 84.13
N THR A 386 -65.61 4.25 83.84
CA THR A 386 -66.26 3.97 82.54
C THR A 386 -65.48 4.60 81.39
N GLN A 387 -64.98 5.84 81.54
CA GLN A 387 -64.11 6.48 80.54
C GLN A 387 -62.78 5.74 80.31
N LEU A 388 -62.16 5.22 81.37
CA LEU A 388 -60.94 4.41 81.25
C LEU A 388 -61.22 3.04 80.60
N GLU A 389 -62.39 2.44 80.87
CA GLU A 389 -62.79 1.17 80.26
C GLU A 389 -63.18 1.33 78.78
N THR A 390 -63.84 2.44 78.39
CA THR A 390 -64.05 2.76 76.97
C THR A 390 -62.72 2.99 76.26
N LEU A 391 -61.82 3.84 76.80
CA LEU A 391 -60.50 4.07 76.23
C LEU A 391 -59.66 2.79 76.14
N LYS A 392 -59.75 1.90 77.13
CA LYS A 392 -59.11 0.58 77.07
C LYS A 392 -59.67 -0.25 75.92
N SER A 393 -60.99 -0.35 75.80
CA SER A 393 -61.65 -1.13 74.73
C SER A 393 -61.34 -0.56 73.33
N GLU A 394 -61.25 0.76 73.18
CA GLU A 394 -60.87 1.44 71.94
C GLU A 394 -59.41 1.14 71.58
N ASN A 395 -58.49 1.21 72.55
CA ASN A 395 -57.09 0.84 72.36
C ASN A 395 -56.91 -0.65 72.04
N GLU A 396 -57.70 -1.55 72.63
CA GLU A 396 -57.69 -2.97 72.28
C GLU A 396 -58.19 -3.19 70.84
N GLN A 397 -59.24 -2.48 70.41
CA GLN A 397 -59.73 -2.54 69.03
C GLN A 397 -58.73 -1.97 68.01
N THR A 398 -58.12 -0.81 68.27
CA THR A 398 -57.11 -0.23 67.36
C THR A 398 -55.86 -1.12 67.28
N LEU A 399 -55.44 -1.72 68.40
CA LEU A 399 -54.32 -2.67 68.43
C LEU A 399 -54.62 -3.96 67.65
N LEU A 400 -55.87 -4.43 67.62
CA LEU A 400 -56.28 -5.54 66.76
C LEU A 400 -56.24 -5.14 65.28
N ARG A 401 -56.84 -4.00 64.89
CA ARG A 401 -56.79 -3.49 63.50
C ARG A 401 -55.35 -3.34 63.00
N LEU A 402 -54.48 -2.70 63.79
CA LEU A 402 -53.05 -2.54 63.45
C LEU A 402 -52.30 -3.88 63.34
N LYS A 403 -52.70 -4.91 64.09
CA LYS A 403 -52.15 -6.27 63.92
C LYS A 403 -52.61 -6.93 62.62
N GLU A 404 -53.88 -6.76 62.25
CA GLU A 404 -54.45 -7.27 61.01
C GLU A 404 -53.84 -6.58 59.78
N GLU A 405 -53.76 -5.24 59.80
CA GLU A 405 -53.09 -4.42 58.78
C GLU A 405 -51.61 -4.82 58.64
N LYS A 406 -50.88 -4.97 59.75
CA LYS A 406 -49.48 -5.45 59.73
C LYS A 406 -49.37 -6.83 59.07
N GLN A 407 -50.29 -7.76 59.35
CA GLN A 407 -50.28 -9.08 58.71
C GLN A 407 -50.64 -9.00 57.22
N GLY A 408 -51.54 -8.11 56.83
CA GLY A 408 -51.85 -7.83 55.43
C GLY A 408 -50.62 -7.33 54.67
N LEU A 409 -50.01 -6.25 55.15
CA LEU A 409 -48.78 -5.67 54.57
C LEU A 409 -47.61 -6.65 54.55
N GLN A 410 -47.50 -7.55 55.53
CA GLN A 410 -46.48 -8.61 55.52
C GLN A 410 -46.70 -9.61 54.37
N ARG A 411 -47.95 -10.04 54.13
CA ARG A 411 -48.28 -10.94 53.01
C ARG A 411 -48.07 -10.25 51.66
N GLU A 412 -48.53 -9.00 51.51
CA GLU A 412 -48.30 -8.22 50.30
C GLU A 412 -46.81 -8.05 49.98
N LEU A 413 -45.98 -7.84 51.01
CA LEU A 413 -44.52 -7.73 50.87
C LEU A 413 -43.87 -9.08 50.50
N GLU A 414 -44.37 -10.20 51.01
CA GLU A 414 -43.95 -11.55 50.60
C GLU A 414 -44.36 -11.83 49.15
N ASP A 415 -45.61 -11.58 48.78
CA ASP A 415 -46.14 -11.73 47.43
C ASP A 415 -45.38 -10.85 46.41
N LEU A 416 -45.04 -9.61 46.77
CA LEU A 416 -44.23 -8.72 45.94
C LEU A 416 -42.78 -9.19 45.78
N LYS A 417 -42.15 -9.74 46.83
CA LYS A 417 -40.82 -10.34 46.72
C LYS A 417 -40.82 -11.53 45.77
N TYR A 418 -41.69 -12.52 46.01
CA TYR A 418 -41.69 -13.75 45.22
C TYR A 418 -42.21 -13.53 43.80
N SER A 419 -43.19 -12.65 43.58
CA SER A 419 -43.64 -12.30 42.22
C SER A 419 -42.64 -11.42 41.47
N GLY A 420 -41.88 -10.56 42.16
CA GLY A 420 -40.78 -9.80 41.57
C GLY A 420 -39.65 -10.71 41.10
N GLU A 421 -39.19 -11.63 41.94
CA GLU A 421 -38.19 -12.64 41.57
C GLU A 421 -38.67 -13.54 40.44
N ALA A 422 -39.92 -14.02 40.47
CA ALA A 422 -40.49 -14.84 39.40
C ALA A 422 -40.56 -14.10 38.05
N LYS A 423 -40.92 -12.81 38.05
CA LYS A 423 -40.90 -11.97 36.84
C LYS A 423 -39.49 -11.81 36.30
N LEU A 424 -38.53 -11.41 37.14
CA LEU A 424 -37.12 -11.25 36.75
C LEU A 424 -36.53 -12.54 36.18
N VAL A 425 -36.81 -13.70 36.77
CA VAL A 425 -36.37 -15.01 36.25
C VAL A 425 -37.03 -15.35 34.91
N SER A 426 -38.31 -15.02 34.72
CA SER A 426 -39.01 -15.25 33.45
C SER A 426 -38.48 -14.32 32.33
N GLU A 427 -38.21 -13.06 32.64
CA GLU A 427 -37.61 -12.08 31.73
C GLU A 427 -36.18 -12.48 31.35
N GLN A 428 -35.36 -12.93 32.30
CA GLN A 428 -34.01 -13.43 32.03
C GLN A 428 -34.02 -14.67 31.12
N LYS A 429 -34.97 -15.60 31.31
CA LYS A 429 -35.16 -16.75 30.42
C LYS A 429 -35.56 -16.32 29.01
N LEU A 430 -36.52 -15.40 28.89
CA LEU A 430 -36.94 -14.86 27.59
C LEU A 430 -35.78 -14.13 26.88
N GLN A 431 -34.98 -13.34 27.60
CA GLN A 431 -33.78 -12.70 27.04
C GLN A 431 -32.75 -13.74 26.59
N ALA A 432 -32.54 -14.82 27.33
CA ALA A 432 -31.64 -15.91 26.95
C ALA A 432 -32.14 -16.63 25.68
N GLU A 433 -33.44 -16.92 25.57
CA GLU A 433 -34.05 -17.49 24.37
C GLU A 433 -33.92 -16.56 23.16
N LEU A 434 -34.21 -15.26 23.31
CA LEU A 434 -34.09 -14.27 22.22
C LEU A 434 -32.64 -14.12 21.77
N ARG A 435 -31.67 -14.10 22.69
CA ARG A 435 -30.23 -14.13 22.35
C ARG A 435 -29.83 -15.42 21.65
N GLY A 436 -30.40 -16.57 22.03
CA GLY A 436 -30.20 -17.86 21.36
C GLY A 436 -30.74 -17.85 19.93
N ARG A 437 -31.96 -17.34 19.72
CA ARG A 437 -32.57 -17.19 18.39
C ARG A 437 -31.76 -16.23 17.52
N LEU A 438 -31.31 -15.10 18.06
CA LEU A 438 -30.46 -14.14 17.34
C LEU A 438 -29.18 -14.81 16.82
N LYS A 439 -28.44 -15.51 17.68
CA LYS A 439 -27.24 -16.26 17.27
C LYS A 439 -27.54 -17.31 16.19
N ALA A 440 -28.64 -18.04 16.31
CA ALA A 440 -29.05 -19.02 15.31
C ALA A 440 -29.48 -18.39 13.96
N GLU A 441 -29.94 -17.13 13.94
CA GLU A 441 -30.14 -16.36 12.70
C GLU A 441 -28.82 -15.79 12.16
N GLU A 442 -27.91 -15.34 13.01
CA GLU A 442 -26.56 -14.88 12.63
C GLU A 442 -25.74 -16.00 11.98
N GLU A 443 -25.75 -17.21 12.56
CA GLU A 443 -25.13 -18.41 11.99
C GLU A 443 -25.76 -18.79 10.65
N ARG A 444 -27.10 -18.80 10.55
CA ARG A 444 -27.80 -19.08 9.27
C ARG A 444 -27.53 -18.02 8.21
N ARG A 445 -27.39 -16.75 8.59
CA ARG A 445 -26.99 -15.67 7.70
C ARG A 445 -25.55 -15.85 7.22
N ALA A 446 -24.62 -16.17 8.13
CA ALA A 446 -23.23 -16.45 7.79
C ALA A 446 -23.17 -17.60 6.78
N ASP A 447 -23.78 -18.75 7.06
CA ASP A 447 -23.88 -19.90 6.15
C ASP A 447 -24.46 -19.53 4.78
N ALA A 448 -25.49 -18.66 4.73
CA ALA A 448 -26.09 -18.21 3.48
C ALA A 448 -25.16 -17.29 2.67
N GLN A 449 -24.44 -16.37 3.33
CA GLN A 449 -23.41 -15.54 2.70
C GLN A 449 -22.26 -16.41 2.17
N ASP A 450 -21.81 -17.36 2.98
CA ASP A 450 -20.79 -18.35 2.65
C ASP A 450 -21.17 -19.20 1.42
N ARG A 451 -22.45 -19.57 1.29
CA ARG A 451 -22.98 -20.26 0.09
C ARG A 451 -23.02 -19.32 -1.11
N LEU A 452 -23.48 -18.09 -0.94
CA LEU A 452 -23.53 -17.08 -2.00
C LEU A 452 -22.13 -16.76 -2.56
N GLU A 453 -21.13 -16.59 -1.70
CA GLU A 453 -19.75 -16.36 -2.16
C GLU A 453 -19.16 -17.56 -2.92
N ARG A 454 -19.54 -18.79 -2.56
CA ARG A 454 -19.13 -19.99 -3.31
C ARG A 454 -19.82 -20.05 -4.67
N THR A 455 -21.11 -19.73 -4.76
CA THR A 455 -21.82 -19.71 -6.05
C THR A 455 -21.35 -18.56 -6.94
N LEU A 456 -21.10 -17.37 -6.40
CA LEU A 456 -20.52 -16.24 -7.15
C LEU A 456 -19.13 -16.57 -7.69
N ARG A 457 -18.25 -17.18 -6.88
CA ARG A 457 -16.94 -17.67 -7.37
C ARG A 457 -17.09 -18.71 -8.47
N ALA A 458 -18.00 -19.68 -8.32
CA ALA A 458 -18.25 -20.67 -9.36
C ALA A 458 -18.77 -20.04 -10.66
N ILE A 459 -19.70 -19.09 -10.58
CA ILE A 459 -20.24 -18.34 -11.73
C ILE A 459 -19.15 -17.50 -12.41
N GLN A 460 -18.26 -16.87 -11.64
CA GLN A 460 -17.15 -16.10 -12.19
C GLN A 460 -16.15 -17.01 -12.93
N MET A 461 -15.75 -18.13 -12.32
CA MET A 461 -14.88 -19.13 -12.97
C MET A 461 -15.50 -19.71 -14.24
N THR A 462 -16.82 -19.95 -14.28
CA THR A 462 -17.48 -20.41 -15.52
C THR A 462 -17.57 -19.31 -16.56
N LYS A 463 -17.83 -18.06 -16.17
CA LYS A 463 -17.81 -16.90 -17.06
C LYS A 463 -16.46 -16.74 -17.74
N GLU A 464 -15.38 -16.69 -16.96
CA GLU A 464 -14.00 -16.60 -17.46
C GLU A 464 -13.69 -17.78 -18.39
N GLY A 465 -14.03 -19.02 -17.98
CA GLY A 465 -13.87 -20.20 -18.81
C GLY A 465 -14.60 -20.12 -20.16
N PHE A 466 -15.82 -19.61 -20.20
CA PHE A 466 -16.57 -19.39 -21.43
C PHE A 466 -16.04 -18.21 -22.26
N GLU A 467 -15.55 -17.13 -21.64
CA GLU A 467 -14.92 -15.98 -22.33
C GLU A 467 -13.60 -16.41 -23.00
N HIS A 468 -12.79 -17.23 -22.35
CA HIS A 468 -11.61 -17.85 -22.93
C HIS A 468 -11.94 -18.82 -24.08
N LEU A 469 -12.99 -19.64 -23.94
CA LEU A 469 -13.47 -20.52 -25.02
C LEU A 469 -13.99 -19.72 -26.22
N ALA A 470 -14.81 -18.69 -25.99
CA ALA A 470 -15.33 -17.80 -27.03
C ALA A 470 -14.20 -17.08 -27.78
N SER A 471 -13.18 -16.62 -27.06
CA SER A 471 -11.97 -16.02 -27.63
C SER A 471 -11.21 -16.99 -28.54
N LYS A 472 -10.99 -18.24 -28.09
CA LYS A 472 -10.35 -19.28 -28.92
C LYS A 472 -11.19 -19.70 -30.13
N LEU A 473 -12.51 -19.61 -30.02
CA LEU A 473 -13.46 -19.90 -31.10
C LEU A 473 -13.83 -18.66 -31.94
N SER A 474 -13.12 -17.53 -31.78
CA SER A 474 -13.33 -16.31 -32.58
C SER A 474 -13.24 -16.58 -34.08
N HIS A 475 -12.24 -17.37 -34.49
CA HIS A 475 -11.99 -17.73 -35.89
C HIS A 475 -13.04 -18.69 -36.51
N VAL A 476 -13.90 -19.32 -35.70
CA VAL A 476 -15.01 -20.15 -36.18
C VAL A 476 -16.17 -19.23 -36.58
N THR A 477 -16.11 -18.71 -37.81
CA THR A 477 -17.15 -17.84 -38.37
C THR A 477 -18.46 -18.61 -38.54
N LEU A 478 -19.57 -18.07 -38.02
CA LEU A 478 -20.91 -18.68 -38.09
C LEU A 478 -21.61 -18.47 -39.45
N ALA A 479 -20.85 -18.47 -40.56
CA ALA A 479 -21.41 -18.40 -41.91
C ALA A 479 -22.15 -19.70 -42.31
N GLY A 480 -23.42 -19.59 -42.70
CA GLY A 480 -24.19 -20.71 -43.25
C GLY A 480 -23.64 -21.23 -44.58
N PRO A 481 -24.07 -22.42 -45.04
CA PRO A 481 -23.53 -23.05 -46.25
C PRO A 481 -23.87 -22.24 -47.52
N ALA A 482 -22.88 -22.12 -48.41
CA ALA A 482 -23.03 -21.52 -49.74
C ALA A 482 -24.00 -22.34 -50.62
N PRO A 483 -24.69 -21.70 -51.60
CA PRO A 483 -25.91 -22.24 -52.18
C PRO A 483 -25.66 -23.39 -53.17
N LYS A 484 -26.55 -24.39 -53.14
CA LYS A 484 -26.72 -25.34 -54.25
C LYS A 484 -27.96 -25.01 -55.08
N GLU A 485 -27.81 -25.22 -56.38
CA GLU A 485 -28.69 -24.80 -57.46
C GLU A 485 -30.14 -25.25 -57.32
N ALA A 486 -31.07 -24.43 -57.83
CA ALA A 486 -32.46 -24.79 -58.05
C ALA A 486 -32.87 -24.56 -59.52
N PRO A 487 -33.46 -25.56 -60.18
CA PRO A 487 -34.30 -25.40 -61.37
C PRO A 487 -35.75 -25.92 -61.08
N PRO A 488 -36.77 -25.66 -61.93
CA PRO A 488 -37.63 -24.49 -61.69
C PRO A 488 -39.17 -24.79 -61.69
N ARG A 489 -39.95 -23.78 -61.23
CA ARG A 489 -41.35 -23.38 -61.63
C ARG A 489 -42.29 -24.43 -62.26
N ALA A 490 -43.58 -24.57 -61.93
CA ALA A 490 -44.65 -23.67 -61.41
C ALA A 490 -45.99 -24.48 -61.46
N PRO A 491 -47.23 -23.91 -61.42
CA PRO A 491 -47.82 -22.75 -60.72
C PRO A 491 -49.12 -23.07 -59.92
N GLN A 492 -49.61 -22.11 -59.09
CA GLN A 492 -51.05 -21.86 -58.76
C GLN A 492 -51.85 -22.98 -58.02
N ASP A 493 -52.93 -22.76 -57.25
CA ASP A 493 -53.63 -21.61 -56.64
C ASP A 493 -54.58 -22.20 -55.53
N VAL A 494 -55.29 -21.53 -54.60
CA VAL A 494 -55.64 -20.10 -54.37
C VAL A 494 -56.02 -19.86 -52.88
N LYS A 495 -55.81 -18.63 -52.36
CA LYS A 495 -56.46 -17.94 -51.19
C LYS A 495 -56.60 -18.62 -49.80
N GLY A 496 -56.11 -17.91 -48.78
CA GLY A 496 -56.52 -18.10 -47.38
C GLY A 496 -55.76 -17.22 -46.37
N GLY A 497 -55.63 -15.91 -46.63
CA GLY A 497 -54.78 -15.04 -45.80
C GLY A 497 -55.49 -14.38 -44.61
N VAL A 498 -54.88 -14.47 -43.43
CA VAL A 498 -54.73 -13.33 -42.49
C VAL A 498 -53.29 -13.32 -42.01
N THR A 499 -52.63 -12.19 -42.19
CA THR A 499 -51.22 -11.98 -41.85
C THR A 499 -51.03 -11.83 -40.34
N ILE A 500 -50.34 -12.79 -39.72
CA ILE A 500 -49.45 -12.53 -38.60
C ILE A 500 -48.04 -12.73 -39.16
N GLN A 501 -47.19 -11.72 -39.04
CA GLN A 501 -45.80 -11.77 -39.52
C GLN A 501 -45.01 -12.79 -38.70
N PRO A 502 -44.43 -13.84 -39.30
CA PRO A 502 -43.22 -14.42 -38.76
C PRO A 502 -42.08 -13.50 -39.17
N GLN A 503 -41.71 -12.54 -38.31
CA GLN A 503 -40.44 -11.82 -38.48
C GLN A 503 -39.30 -12.74 -38.01
N GLU A 504 -39.09 -13.81 -38.77
CA GLU A 504 -37.92 -14.69 -38.69
C GLU A 504 -36.78 -14.20 -39.59
N ASP A 505 -36.57 -12.89 -39.64
CA ASP A 505 -35.44 -12.25 -40.31
C ASP A 505 -34.85 -11.22 -39.34
N ASP A 506 -33.51 -11.28 -39.17
CA ASP A 506 -32.62 -10.52 -38.26
C ASP A 506 -31.95 -11.33 -37.13
N ARG A 507 -31.57 -12.59 -37.39
CA ARG A 507 -30.73 -13.40 -36.47
C ARG A 507 -29.26 -13.58 -36.90
N TYR A 508 -28.77 -12.73 -37.81
CA TYR A 508 -27.38 -12.73 -38.31
C TYR A 508 -26.72 -11.36 -38.25
N ALA A 509 -26.89 -10.66 -37.13
CA ALA A 509 -25.88 -9.73 -36.66
C ALA A 509 -24.94 -10.49 -35.72
N GLU A 510 -23.63 -10.25 -35.85
CA GLU A 510 -22.62 -10.68 -34.90
C GLU A 510 -22.91 -9.98 -33.56
N LYS A 511 -23.67 -10.65 -32.69
CA LYS A 511 -24.15 -10.05 -31.44
C LYS A 511 -22.97 -9.84 -30.50
N GLU A 512 -22.47 -8.62 -30.46
CA GLU A 512 -21.71 -8.12 -29.31
C GLU A 512 -22.57 -8.36 -28.05
N LEU A 513 -22.14 -9.32 -27.25
CA LEU A 513 -22.84 -9.68 -26.02
C LEU A 513 -22.58 -8.58 -24.99
N ASP A 514 -23.62 -7.83 -24.61
CA ASP A 514 -23.51 -6.82 -23.56
C ASP A 514 -23.11 -7.48 -22.23
N SER A 515 -21.88 -7.21 -21.80
CA SER A 515 -21.26 -7.75 -20.58
C SER A 515 -21.99 -7.39 -19.28
N LYS A 516 -22.97 -6.48 -19.35
CA LYS A 516 -23.81 -6.04 -18.22
C LYS A 516 -25.22 -6.65 -18.21
N ALA A 517 -25.62 -7.38 -19.25
CA ALA A 517 -26.93 -8.03 -19.30
C ALA A 517 -27.00 -9.20 -18.30
N GLY A 518 -28.13 -9.35 -17.60
CA GLY A 518 -28.34 -10.47 -16.66
C GLY A 518 -28.24 -11.85 -17.33
N ASP A 519 -28.60 -11.91 -18.61
CA ASP A 519 -28.57 -13.13 -19.44
C ASP A 519 -27.22 -13.34 -20.17
N TYR A 520 -26.18 -12.55 -19.87
CA TYR A 520 -24.89 -12.61 -20.55
C TYR A 520 -24.27 -14.02 -20.52
N LEU A 521 -24.21 -14.66 -19.35
CA LEU A 521 -23.58 -15.97 -19.19
C LEU A 521 -24.33 -17.10 -19.93
N PRO A 522 -25.68 -17.23 -19.84
CA PRO A 522 -26.45 -18.12 -20.70
C PRO A 522 -26.22 -17.87 -22.21
N ASN A 523 -26.25 -16.61 -22.65
CA ASN A 523 -26.07 -16.27 -24.07
C ASN A 523 -24.66 -16.59 -24.57
N LEU A 524 -23.63 -16.36 -23.75
CA LEU A 524 -22.24 -16.71 -24.05
C LEU A 524 -22.06 -18.23 -24.12
N MET A 525 -22.70 -18.99 -23.23
CA MET A 525 -22.68 -20.45 -23.25
C MET A 525 -23.32 -20.99 -24.54
N SER A 526 -24.48 -20.49 -24.95
CA SER A 526 -25.12 -20.87 -26.23
C SER A 526 -24.27 -20.50 -27.44
N LEU A 527 -23.61 -19.35 -27.45
CA LEU A 527 -22.71 -18.95 -28.54
C LEU A 527 -21.49 -19.89 -28.65
N VAL A 528 -20.92 -20.29 -27.51
CA VAL A 528 -19.81 -21.27 -27.46
C VAL A 528 -20.29 -22.65 -27.91
N GLU A 529 -21.48 -23.09 -27.50
CA GLU A 529 -22.10 -24.35 -27.92
C GLU A 529 -22.31 -24.41 -29.45
N GLU A 530 -22.92 -23.38 -30.06
CA GLU A 530 -23.12 -23.31 -31.51
C GLU A 530 -21.79 -23.36 -32.29
N LYS A 531 -20.76 -22.63 -31.81
CA LYS A 531 -19.42 -22.65 -32.42
C LYS A 531 -18.71 -24.00 -32.27
N LEU A 532 -18.85 -24.66 -31.12
CA LEU A 532 -18.28 -26.00 -30.88
C LEU A 532 -18.97 -27.07 -31.74
N LEU A 533 -20.29 -27.05 -31.85
CA LEU A 533 -21.05 -27.96 -32.73
C LEU A 533 -20.65 -27.76 -34.20
N LYS A 534 -20.44 -26.52 -34.63
CA LYS A 534 -19.95 -26.24 -35.99
C LYS A 534 -18.54 -26.75 -36.22
N LEU A 535 -17.62 -26.54 -35.28
CA LEU A 535 -16.26 -27.07 -35.34
C LEU A 535 -16.25 -28.60 -35.36
N GLN A 536 -17.11 -29.24 -34.55
CA GLN A 536 -17.28 -30.69 -34.56
C GLN A 536 -17.75 -31.20 -35.93
N GLY A 537 -18.74 -30.54 -36.55
CA GLY A 537 -19.19 -30.87 -37.91
C GLY A 537 -18.10 -30.71 -38.96
N GLN A 538 -17.28 -29.67 -38.89
CA GLN A 538 -16.13 -29.48 -39.80
C GLN A 538 -15.05 -30.56 -39.62
N LEU A 539 -14.81 -31.01 -38.38
CA LEU A 539 -13.85 -32.07 -38.07
C LEU A 539 -14.37 -33.48 -38.36
N GLN A 540 -15.69 -33.68 -38.48
CA GLN A 540 -16.30 -34.99 -38.66
C GLN A 540 -15.93 -35.66 -40.00
N ASP A 541 -15.65 -34.88 -41.04
CA ASP A 541 -15.21 -35.35 -42.36
C ASP A 541 -13.67 -35.52 -42.46
N HIS A 542 -12.91 -35.27 -41.39
CA HIS A 542 -11.44 -35.24 -41.40
C HIS A 542 -10.82 -36.25 -40.41
N ASP A 543 -9.72 -36.92 -40.79
CA ASP A 543 -8.93 -37.77 -39.88
C ASP A 543 -8.12 -36.90 -38.90
N VAL A 544 -8.76 -36.55 -37.77
CA VAL A 544 -8.16 -35.72 -36.71
C VAL A 544 -6.82 -36.29 -36.20
N PRO A 545 -6.66 -37.60 -35.92
CA PRO A 545 -5.36 -38.21 -35.64
C PRO A 545 -4.27 -37.99 -36.70
N ALA A 546 -4.59 -37.93 -37.99
CA ALA A 546 -3.61 -37.60 -39.04
C ALA A 546 -3.33 -36.10 -39.11
N MET A 547 -4.35 -35.25 -38.96
CA MET A 547 -4.22 -33.80 -38.96
C MET A 547 -3.35 -33.32 -37.79
N LEU A 548 -3.53 -33.88 -36.59
CA LEU A 548 -2.71 -33.60 -35.41
C LEU A 548 -1.26 -34.06 -35.59
N ARG A 549 -1.01 -35.18 -36.29
CA ARG A 549 0.35 -35.60 -36.65
C ARG A 549 1.00 -34.61 -37.62
N HIS A 550 0.29 -34.16 -38.65
CA HIS A 550 0.81 -33.14 -39.57
C HIS A 550 0.99 -31.76 -38.93
N LEU A 551 0.16 -31.38 -37.96
CA LEU A 551 0.38 -30.19 -37.14
C LEU A 551 1.62 -30.33 -36.26
N ALA A 552 1.78 -31.44 -35.54
CA ALA A 552 2.97 -31.70 -34.73
C ALA A 552 4.26 -31.79 -35.56
N GLU A 553 4.20 -32.40 -36.75
CA GLU A 553 5.29 -32.38 -37.74
C GLU A 553 5.60 -30.95 -38.19
N ARG A 554 4.57 -30.15 -38.53
CA ARG A 554 4.75 -28.76 -38.97
C ARG A 554 5.29 -27.85 -37.87
N GLU A 555 4.82 -27.99 -36.63
CA GLU A 555 5.35 -27.29 -35.45
C GLU A 555 6.78 -27.72 -35.12
N PHE A 556 7.09 -29.02 -35.27
CA PHE A 556 8.46 -29.54 -35.18
C PHE A 556 9.37 -28.95 -36.27
N TYR A 557 8.88 -28.82 -37.51
CA TYR A 557 9.62 -28.16 -38.59
C TYR A 557 9.77 -26.64 -38.36
N SER A 558 8.76 -25.94 -37.86
CA SER A 558 8.84 -24.50 -37.53
C SER A 558 9.77 -24.23 -36.34
N THR A 559 9.75 -25.08 -35.32
CA THR A 559 10.70 -24.99 -34.19
C THR A 559 12.10 -25.46 -34.54
N LEU A 560 12.28 -26.26 -35.60
CA LEU A 560 13.57 -26.51 -36.24
C LEU A 560 14.05 -25.29 -37.06
N GLU A 561 13.20 -24.70 -37.90
CA GLU A 561 13.54 -23.50 -38.69
C GLU A 561 13.96 -22.33 -37.80
N GLY A 562 13.23 -22.08 -36.70
CA GLY A 562 13.61 -21.08 -35.68
C GLY A 562 14.90 -21.40 -34.90
N LYS A 563 15.44 -22.62 -35.03
CA LYS A 563 16.69 -23.08 -34.38
C LYS A 563 17.81 -23.40 -35.39
N LEU A 564 17.61 -23.15 -36.69
CA LEU A 564 18.64 -23.36 -37.71
C LEU A 564 19.69 -22.23 -37.66
N PRO A 565 21.00 -22.54 -37.57
CA PRO A 565 22.03 -21.50 -37.60
C PRO A 565 22.06 -20.74 -38.93
N THR A 566 22.03 -19.40 -38.85
CA THR A 566 21.82 -18.46 -39.97
C THR A 566 22.88 -18.44 -41.08
N TYR A 567 23.91 -19.30 -41.01
CA TYR A 567 25.09 -19.28 -41.88
C TYR A 567 25.26 -20.50 -42.78
N ASN A 568 24.23 -21.35 -42.97
CA ASN A 568 24.31 -22.51 -43.87
C ASN A 568 23.02 -22.82 -44.66
N THR A 569 22.58 -21.91 -45.53
CA THR A 569 21.67 -22.23 -46.64
C THR A 569 22.26 -21.75 -47.96
N ARG A 570 22.55 -22.69 -48.88
CA ARG A 570 23.34 -22.44 -50.09
C ARG A 570 22.51 -22.39 -51.39
N ILE A 571 21.20 -22.24 -51.26
CA ILE A 571 20.24 -22.18 -52.37
C ILE A 571 19.26 -21.06 -52.05
N ALA A 572 19.27 -20.00 -52.87
CA ALA A 572 18.28 -18.94 -52.80
C ALA A 572 17.10 -19.27 -53.73
N LEU A 573 15.91 -19.42 -53.17
CA LEU A 573 14.65 -19.41 -53.92
C LEU A 573 13.99 -18.03 -53.76
N PRO A 574 13.42 -17.45 -54.82
CA PRO A 574 12.80 -16.13 -54.76
C PRO A 574 11.43 -16.21 -54.08
N LEU A 575 11.34 -15.77 -52.83
CA LEU A 575 10.05 -15.56 -52.15
C LEU A 575 9.49 -14.18 -52.50
N ALA A 576 8.22 -14.17 -52.90
CA ALA A 576 7.47 -12.94 -53.15
C ALA A 576 7.15 -12.25 -51.81
N SER A 577 7.22 -10.92 -51.80
CA SER A 577 6.89 -10.11 -50.63
C SER A 577 5.38 -10.01 -50.39
N PRO A 578 4.88 -10.32 -49.18
CA PRO A 578 3.72 -9.63 -48.64
C PRO A 578 4.14 -8.28 -48.07
N LYS A 579 3.25 -7.29 -48.12
CA LYS A 579 3.48 -5.97 -47.52
C LYS A 579 3.20 -6.03 -46.04
N ASP A 580 4.21 -5.69 -45.25
CA ASP A 580 4.04 -5.31 -43.85
C ASP A 580 3.28 -3.97 -43.74
N LYS A 581 2.42 -3.87 -42.74
CA LYS A 581 1.74 -2.64 -42.31
C LYS A 581 1.35 -2.77 -40.83
N PHE A 582 2.11 -2.06 -40.00
CA PHE A 582 1.84 -1.68 -38.62
C PHE A 582 1.97 -2.79 -37.55
N PHE A 583 3.04 -2.69 -36.76
CA PHE A 583 2.99 -2.40 -35.30
C PHE A 583 1.67 -2.82 -34.61
N ASP A 584 1.64 -3.71 -33.63
CA ASP A 584 2.50 -3.72 -32.43
C ASP A 584 2.88 -5.13 -31.93
N GLU A 585 4.11 -5.28 -31.44
CA GLU A 585 4.51 -6.36 -30.52
C GLU A 585 4.46 -5.82 -29.08
N GLU A 586 3.59 -6.38 -28.24
CA GLU A 586 3.86 -6.45 -26.79
C GLU A 586 3.89 -7.93 -26.39
N GLU A 587 5.09 -8.42 -26.09
CA GLU A 587 5.26 -9.52 -25.15
C GLU A 587 4.73 -9.09 -23.78
N SER A 588 4.04 -9.98 -23.05
CA SER A 588 4.56 -10.44 -21.76
C SER A 588 3.68 -11.55 -21.19
N GLU A 589 4.35 -12.55 -20.63
CA GLU A 589 3.72 -13.58 -19.80
C GLU A 589 3.47 -12.99 -18.40
N ASP A 590 2.21 -12.96 -17.94
CA ASP A 590 1.91 -12.69 -16.53
C ASP A 590 2.15 -13.97 -15.72
N GLU A 591 3.40 -14.18 -15.29
CA GLU A 591 3.68 -15.04 -14.14
C GLU A 591 3.13 -14.37 -12.87
N ASP A 592 2.22 -15.06 -12.17
CA ASP A 592 1.66 -14.69 -10.86
C ASP A 592 2.77 -14.52 -9.78
N ASN A 593 3.47 -13.40 -9.81
CA ASN A 593 4.34 -12.95 -8.73
C ASN A 593 3.48 -12.35 -7.61
N ASP A 594 2.89 -13.24 -6.82
CA ASP A 594 2.08 -12.94 -5.64
C ASP A 594 2.94 -12.19 -4.59
N VAL A 595 2.96 -10.84 -4.69
CA VAL A 595 3.80 -9.97 -3.85
C VAL A 595 3.32 -10.02 -2.40
N VAL A 596 3.89 -10.95 -1.64
CA VAL A 596 3.60 -11.17 -0.22
C VAL A 596 3.76 -9.86 0.56
N THR A 597 2.62 -9.25 0.90
CA THR A 597 2.60 -7.96 1.61
C THR A 597 3.44 -8.00 2.89
N ARG A 598 4.08 -6.88 3.21
CA ARG A 598 4.98 -6.73 4.37
C ARG A 598 4.37 -7.21 5.70
N LYS A 599 3.04 -7.09 5.87
CA LYS A 599 2.30 -7.64 7.01
C LYS A 599 2.31 -9.17 7.02
N ALA A 600 2.03 -9.84 5.90
CA ALA A 600 2.06 -11.30 5.78
C ALA A 600 3.46 -11.88 6.03
N LEU A 601 4.50 -11.24 5.48
CA LEU A 601 5.91 -11.60 5.73
C LEU A 601 6.28 -11.48 7.21
N LYS A 602 5.86 -10.40 7.88
CA LYS A 602 6.08 -10.19 9.33
C LYS A 602 5.33 -11.22 10.20
N MET A 603 4.10 -11.58 9.81
CA MET A 603 3.32 -12.62 10.52
C MET A 603 3.94 -14.02 10.32
N ARG A 604 4.48 -14.33 9.14
CA ARG A 604 5.16 -15.60 8.85
C ARG A 604 6.48 -15.72 9.59
N SER A 605 7.28 -14.65 9.66
CA SER A 605 8.54 -14.63 10.42
C SER A 605 8.29 -14.73 11.93
N GLN A 606 7.27 -14.06 12.45
CA GLN A 606 6.92 -14.14 13.88
C GLN A 606 6.44 -15.55 14.28
N LYS A 607 5.58 -16.21 13.48
CA LYS A 607 5.20 -17.62 13.69
C LYS A 607 6.40 -18.58 13.66
N LEU A 608 7.41 -18.31 12.81
CA LEU A 608 8.65 -19.09 12.77
C LEU A 608 9.52 -18.90 14.03
N ILE A 609 9.59 -17.68 14.58
CA ILE A 609 10.32 -17.39 15.82
C ILE A 609 9.62 -18.04 17.03
N GLU A 610 8.30 -17.92 17.13
CA GLU A 610 7.51 -18.47 18.23
C GLU A 610 7.53 -20.02 18.26
N SER A 611 7.44 -20.66 17.10
CA SER A 611 7.55 -22.13 16.99
C SER A 611 8.95 -22.65 17.34
N ARG A 612 10.01 -21.90 17.01
CA ARG A 612 11.40 -22.25 17.36
C ARG A 612 11.68 -22.05 18.86
N ASN A 613 11.12 -21.01 19.48
CA ASN A 613 11.21 -20.79 20.93
C ASN A 613 10.44 -21.86 21.72
N LYS A 614 9.26 -22.30 21.27
CA LYS A 614 8.53 -23.42 21.88
C LYS A 614 9.32 -24.74 21.88
N ARG A 615 10.19 -24.97 20.88
CA ARG A 615 11.10 -26.14 20.88
C ARG A 615 12.28 -26.01 21.83
N ARG A 616 12.78 -24.80 22.13
CA ARG A 616 13.89 -24.60 23.08
C ARG A 616 13.49 -24.84 24.55
N VAL A 617 12.29 -24.42 24.96
CA VAL A 617 11.83 -24.56 26.36
C VAL A 617 11.63 -26.03 26.78
N ARG A 618 11.37 -26.95 25.85
CA ARG A 618 11.27 -28.40 26.14
C ARG A 618 12.62 -29.11 26.31
N SER A 619 13.75 -28.45 26.11
CA SER A 619 15.10 -29.06 26.23
C SER A 619 15.84 -28.70 27.53
N GLN A 620 15.23 -27.94 28.43
CA GLN A 620 15.77 -27.62 29.76
C GLN A 620 14.77 -28.00 30.85
N ARG A 621 14.51 -29.31 30.99
CA ARG A 621 13.93 -29.98 32.16
C ARG A 621 14.15 -31.49 32.02
N SER A 622 15.42 -31.88 32.20
CA SER A 622 15.83 -33.18 32.71
C SER A 622 16.21 -32.99 34.18
#